data_AF-A0A7C2Q1Z3-F1
#
_entry.id   AF-A0A7C2Q1Z3-F1
#
_cell.length_a   1.000
_cell.length_b   1.000
_cell.length_c   1.000
_cell.angle_alpha   90.00
_cell.angle_beta   90.00
_cell.angle_gamma   90.00
#
_symmetry.space_group_name_H-M   'P 1'
#
loop_
_entity.id
_entity.type
_entity.pdbx_description
1 polymer ?
#
loop_
_entity_poly.entity_id
_entity_poly.type
_entity_poly.pdbx_seq_one_letter_code
_entity_poly.pdbx_strand_id
1 'polypeptide(L)'
;MAHASRSHTPTPVTEPAPVLSTPETAFRRQPPFLMWYDDNPKTPVARKITEAIEAYKARFPGVQPTLVLVNEAEVTTIEGITVRAMPTVSRNTYWVGQIV
;
A
#
# COMPACT_ATOMS: atom_id res chain seq x y z
N MET A 1 34.65 -68.70 -0.55
CA MET A 1 33.56 -68.46 -1.51
C MET A 1 32.26 -68.88 -0.83
N ALA A 2 31.22 -68.11 -0.57
CA ALA A 2 30.94 -66.68 -0.50
C ALA A 2 29.68 -66.58 0.39
N HIS A 3 29.65 -65.63 1.32
CA HIS A 3 28.55 -65.39 2.25
C HIS A 3 27.31 -64.86 1.50
N ALA A 4 26.12 -65.41 1.75
CA ALA A 4 24.87 -64.84 1.24
C ALA A 4 24.15 -64.06 2.35
N SER A 5 24.19 -62.74 2.16
CA SER A 5 23.78 -61.67 3.06
C SER A 5 22.28 -61.64 3.38
N ARG A 6 21.98 -61.25 4.62
CA ARG A 6 20.63 -60.85 5.07
C ARG A 6 20.17 -59.62 4.29
N SER A 7 18.97 -59.68 3.73
CA SER A 7 18.30 -58.56 3.07
C SER A 7 17.90 -57.51 4.10
N HIS A 8 18.68 -56.44 4.24
CA HIS A 8 18.21 -55.20 4.86
C HIS A 8 17.53 -54.35 3.80
N THR A 9 16.21 -54.22 3.88
CA THR A 9 15.46 -53.23 3.12
C THR A 9 15.70 -51.85 3.75
N PRO A 10 16.19 -50.83 3.03
CA PRO A 10 16.20 -49.48 3.55
C PRO A 10 14.78 -48.93 3.52
N THR A 11 14.28 -48.46 4.68
CA THR A 11 13.09 -47.63 4.78
C THR A 11 13.26 -46.36 3.93
N PRO A 12 12.26 -45.93 3.15
CA PRO A 12 12.32 -44.62 2.52
C PRO A 12 12.23 -43.55 3.61
N VAL A 13 13.31 -42.77 3.77
CA VAL A 13 13.27 -41.54 4.57
C VAL A 13 12.33 -40.60 3.83
N THR A 14 11.11 -40.48 4.33
CA THR A 14 10.14 -39.49 3.82
C THR A 14 10.68 -38.12 4.23
N GLU A 15 11.32 -37.47 3.27
CA GLU A 15 11.65 -36.05 3.31
C GLU A 15 10.37 -35.28 3.72
N PRO A 16 10.39 -34.43 4.76
CA PRO A 16 9.23 -33.62 5.04
C PRO A 16 9.02 -32.72 3.82
N ALA A 17 7.83 -32.82 3.22
CA ALA A 17 7.35 -31.91 2.20
C ALA A 17 7.67 -30.46 2.61
N PRO A 18 7.97 -29.55 1.67
CA PRO A 18 8.19 -28.16 2.01
C PRO A 18 6.95 -27.71 2.77
N VAL A 19 7.13 -27.43 4.07
CA VAL A 19 6.08 -26.81 4.87
C VAL A 19 5.73 -25.55 4.09
N LEU A 20 4.53 -25.57 3.51
CA LEU A 20 3.96 -24.40 2.88
C LEU A 20 3.91 -23.40 4.02
N SER A 21 4.88 -22.50 4.07
CA SER A 21 4.88 -21.39 5.00
C SER A 21 3.59 -20.67 4.69
N THR A 22 2.56 -20.93 5.48
CA THR A 22 1.32 -20.19 5.47
C THR A 22 1.77 -18.74 5.42
N PRO A 23 1.41 -17.93 4.41
CA PRO A 23 1.59 -16.51 4.55
C PRO A 23 0.71 -16.17 5.73
N GLU A 24 1.34 -16.06 6.91
CA GLU A 24 0.78 -15.42 8.08
C GLU A 24 0.11 -14.20 7.50
N THR A 25 -1.22 -14.20 7.56
CA THR A 25 -2.05 -13.24 6.86
C THR A 25 -1.75 -11.92 7.53
N ALA A 26 -0.66 -11.29 7.11
CA ALA A 26 -0.34 -9.93 7.39
C ALA A 26 -1.51 -9.21 6.76
N PHE A 27 -2.54 -8.95 7.56
CA PHE A 27 -3.55 -7.97 7.25
C PHE A 27 -2.73 -6.78 6.79
N ARG A 28 -2.66 -6.56 5.47
CA ARG A 28 -2.00 -5.40 4.89
C ARG A 28 -2.84 -4.24 5.38
N ARG A 29 -2.53 -3.76 6.57
CA ARG A 29 -3.14 -2.58 7.16
C ARG A 29 -2.82 -1.50 6.15
N GLN A 30 -3.84 -1.07 5.40
CA GLN A 30 -3.70 0.07 4.54
C GLN A 30 -3.17 1.23 5.40
N PRO A 31 -2.20 2.00 4.91
CA PRO A 31 -1.73 3.13 5.68
C PRO A 31 -2.89 4.09 5.97
N PRO A 32 -2.83 4.80 7.09
CA PRO A 32 -3.81 5.83 7.38
C PRO A 32 -3.74 6.95 6.34
N PHE A 33 -4.77 7.79 6.30
CA PHE A 33 -4.72 9.01 5.53
C PHE A 33 -3.62 9.96 6.05
N LEU A 34 -2.99 10.69 5.14
CA LEU A 34 -2.14 11.84 5.46
C LEU A 34 -2.91 13.13 5.20
N MET A 35 -2.98 14.00 6.22
CA MET A 35 -3.42 15.38 6.04
C MET A 35 -2.24 16.25 5.62
N TRP A 36 -2.41 17.01 4.55
CA TRP A 36 -1.45 18.01 4.07
C TRP A 36 -2.14 19.38 3.94
N TYR A 37 -1.41 20.45 4.25
CA TYR A 37 -1.94 21.82 4.24
C TYR A 37 -0.97 22.76 3.52
N ASP A 38 -1.51 23.59 2.61
CA ASP A 38 -0.80 24.70 1.98
C ASP A 38 -1.79 25.80 1.58
N ASP A 39 -1.69 26.94 2.24
CA ASP A 39 -2.52 28.11 1.98
C ASP A 39 -1.87 29.14 1.05
N ASN A 40 -0.72 28.84 0.45
CA ASN A 40 -0.09 29.72 -0.51
C ASN A 40 -1.03 29.94 -1.71
N PRO A 41 -1.55 31.16 -1.91
CA PRO A 41 -2.52 31.42 -2.97
C PRO A 41 -1.86 31.43 -4.36
N LYS A 42 -0.52 31.47 -4.42
CA LYS A 42 0.23 31.45 -5.69
C LYS A 42 0.44 30.04 -6.22
N THR A 43 0.27 29.02 -5.39
CA THR A 43 0.41 27.62 -5.81
C THR A 43 -0.93 27.16 -6.41
N PRO A 44 -0.98 26.72 -7.68
CA PRO A 44 -2.20 26.16 -8.24
C PRO A 44 -2.64 24.91 -7.48
N VAL A 45 -3.96 24.70 -7.36
CA VAL A 45 -4.54 23.56 -6.63
C VAL A 45 -4.00 22.21 -7.12
N ALA A 46 -3.87 22.01 -8.44
CA ALA A 46 -3.30 20.78 -8.98
C ALA A 46 -1.87 20.53 -8.49
N ARG A 47 -1.06 21.59 -8.34
CA ARG A 47 0.30 21.49 -7.83
C ARG A 47 0.32 21.13 -6.34
N LYS A 48 -0.57 21.73 -5.55
CA LYS A 48 -0.78 21.41 -4.12
C LYS A 48 -1.13 19.94 -3.92
N ILE A 49 -2.05 19.41 -4.73
CA ILE A 49 -2.43 17.99 -4.66
C ILE A 49 -1.24 17.08 -5.00
N THR A 50 -0.47 17.40 -6.04
CA THR A 50 0.75 16.64 -6.38
C THR A 50 1.76 16.65 -5.23
N GLU A 51 1.97 17.79 -4.58
CA GLU A 51 2.90 17.89 -3.44
C GLU A 51 2.40 17.10 -2.21
N ALA A 52 1.09 17.12 -1.95
CA ALA A 52 0.47 16.30 -0.92
C ALA A 52 0.66 14.79 -1.21
N ILE A 53 0.54 14.36 -2.47
CA ILE A 53 0.77 12.97 -2.90
C ILE A 53 2.23 12.57 -2.68
N GLU A 54 3.18 13.44 -3.05
CA GLU A 54 4.61 13.16 -2.83
C GLU A 54 4.94 13.10 -1.33
N ALA A 55 4.34 13.97 -0.51
CA ALA A 55 4.45 13.90 0.94
C ALA A 55 3.90 12.58 1.50
N TYR A 56 2.77 12.09 0.97
CA TYR A 56 2.22 10.78 1.33
C TYR A 56 3.18 9.64 0.99
N LYS A 57 3.72 9.61 -0.23
CA LYS A 57 4.68 8.56 -0.67
C LYS A 57 5.96 8.59 0.15
N ALA A 58 6.46 9.78 0.48
CA ALA A 58 7.63 9.93 1.34
C ALA A 58 7.37 9.41 2.76
N ARG A 59 6.14 9.59 3.29
CA ARG A 59 5.74 9.11 4.62
C ARG A 59 5.48 7.60 4.64
N PHE A 60 4.94 7.04 3.56
CA PHE A 60 4.59 5.63 3.43
C PHE A 60 5.27 5.00 2.19
N PRO A 61 6.58 4.70 2.27
CA PRO A 61 7.32 4.13 1.16
C PRO A 61 6.71 2.82 0.64
N GLY A 62 6.64 2.68 -0.69
CA GLY A 62 6.06 1.51 -1.36
C GLY A 62 4.54 1.49 -1.44
N VAL A 63 3.86 2.54 -0.98
CA VAL A 63 2.40 2.65 -1.05
C VAL A 63 2.01 3.70 -2.09
N GLN A 64 1.21 3.27 -3.07
CA GLN A 64 0.64 4.15 -4.08
C GLN A 64 -0.71 4.70 -3.59
N PRO A 65 -0.83 6.02 -3.33
CA PRO A 65 -2.14 6.62 -3.05
C PRO A 65 -3.02 6.55 -4.30
N THR A 66 -4.33 6.41 -4.09
CA THR A 66 -5.34 6.38 -5.16
C THR A 66 -6.46 7.40 -4.94
N LEU A 67 -6.48 8.07 -3.78
CA LEU A 67 -7.52 8.98 -3.37
C LEU A 67 -6.94 10.25 -2.72
N VAL A 68 -7.52 11.39 -3.09
CA VAL A 68 -7.36 12.66 -2.39
C VAL A 68 -8.73 13.25 -2.10
N LEU A 69 -9.02 13.52 -0.82
CA LEU A 69 -10.21 14.26 -0.41
C LEU A 69 -9.85 15.74 -0.29
N VAL A 70 -10.68 16.58 -0.92
CA VAL A 70 -10.46 18.02 -1.02
C VAL A 70 -11.72 18.80 -0.70
N ASN A 71 -11.57 20.09 -0.43
CA ASN A 71 -12.69 21.01 -0.41
C ASN A 71 -13.37 21.07 -1.79
N GLU A 72 -14.68 21.29 -1.82
CA GLU A 72 -15.49 21.30 -3.06
C GLU A 72 -15.02 22.31 -4.10
N ALA A 73 -14.48 23.45 -3.65
CA ALA A 73 -13.98 24.48 -4.55
C ALA A 73 -12.56 24.22 -5.10
N GLU A 74 -11.93 23.12 -4.68
CA GLU A 74 -10.57 22.73 -5.04
C GLU A 74 -10.55 21.37 -5.78
N VAL A 75 -11.71 20.90 -6.23
CA VAL A 75 -11.77 19.69 -7.07
C VAL A 75 -11.12 19.96 -8.42
N THR A 76 -10.18 19.11 -8.78
CA THR A 76 -9.50 19.13 -10.09
C THR A 76 -9.08 17.72 -10.46
N THR A 77 -8.85 17.50 -11.75
CA THR A 77 -8.43 16.19 -12.28
C THR A 77 -6.93 16.01 -12.11
N ILE A 78 -6.53 14.86 -11.54
CA ILE A 78 -5.14 14.39 -11.47
C ILE A 78 -5.11 12.99 -12.08
N GLU A 79 -4.22 12.76 -13.03
CA GLU A 79 -4.12 11.47 -13.72
C GLU A 79 -3.81 10.33 -12.74
N GLY A 80 -4.57 9.24 -12.83
CA GLY A 80 -4.38 8.05 -11.99
C GLY A 80 -4.80 8.21 -10.53
N ILE A 81 -5.39 9.34 -10.14
CA ILE A 81 -5.83 9.63 -8.76
C ILE A 81 -7.29 10.05 -8.74
N THR A 82 -8.07 9.43 -7.85
CA THR A 82 -9.43 9.89 -7.57
C THR A 82 -9.37 11.13 -6.69
N VAL A 83 -9.78 12.28 -7.22
CA VAL A 83 -9.93 13.51 -6.43
C VAL A 83 -11.41 13.69 -6.10
N ARG A 84 -11.77 13.68 -4.82
CA ARG A 84 -13.16 13.71 -4.36
C ARG A 84 -13.42 14.92 -3.45
N ALA A 85 -14.43 15.70 -3.80
CA ALA A 85 -15.01 16.73 -2.95
C ALA A 85 -15.58 16.12 -1.66
N MET A 86 -15.24 16.68 -0.51
CA MET A 86 -15.84 16.36 0.79
C MET A 86 -16.23 17.66 1.53
N PRO A 87 -17.51 17.85 1.89
CA PRO A 87 -17.99 19.08 2.53
C PRO A 87 -17.30 19.40 3.86
N THR A 88 -16.80 18.38 4.55
CA THR A 88 -16.12 18.51 5.85
C THR A 88 -14.63 18.83 5.72
N VAL A 89 -14.08 18.87 4.50
CA VAL A 89 -12.67 19.22 4.28
C VAL A 89 -12.56 20.74 4.11
N SER A 90 -11.83 21.37 5.02
CA SER A 90 -11.49 22.80 4.93
C SER A 90 -10.68 23.11 3.67
N ARG A 91 -10.79 24.33 3.15
CA ARG A 91 -9.95 24.79 2.04
C ARG A 91 -8.46 24.65 2.38
N ASN A 92 -7.64 24.52 1.34
CA ASN A 92 -6.18 24.36 1.44
C ASN A 92 -5.74 23.09 2.20
N THR A 93 -6.67 22.18 2.50
CA THR A 93 -6.43 20.92 3.21
C THR A 93 -6.69 19.75 2.28
N TYR A 94 -5.74 18.83 2.23
CA TYR A 94 -5.75 17.70 1.31
C TYR A 94 -5.51 16.41 2.08
N TRP A 95 -6.48 15.50 2.06
CA TRP A 95 -6.35 14.20 2.72
C TRP A 95 -6.03 13.13 1.69
N VAL A 96 -4.83 12.58 1.75
CA VAL A 96 -4.31 11.60 0.79
C VAL A 96 -4.40 10.21 1.38
N GLY A 97 -4.88 9.24 0.60
CA GLY A 97 -5.02 7.85 1.02
C GLY A 97 -5.32 6.89 -0.13
N GLN A 98 -5.96 5.77 0.19
CA GLN A 98 -6.36 4.73 -0.76
C GLN A 98 -7.87 4.46 -0.65
N ILE A 99 -8.52 4.16 -1.77
CA ILE A 99 -9.85 3.52 -1.78
C ILE A 99 -9.66 2.01 -1.66
N VAL A 100 -10.48 1.36 -0.82
CA VAL A 100 -10.63 -0.09 -0.72
C VAL A 100 -11.58 -0.63 -1.78
#